data_AF-A0A2V7YAE4-F1
#
_entry.id   AF-A0A2V7YAE4-F1
#
_cell.length_a   1.000
_cell.length_b   1.000
_cell.length_c   1.000
_cell.angle_alpha   90.00
_cell.angle_beta   90.00
_cell.angle_gamma   90.00
#
_symmetry.space_group_name_H-M   'P 1'
#
loop_
_entity.id
_entity.type
_entity.pdbx_description
1 polymer ?
#
loop_
_entity_poly.entity_id
_entity_poly.type
_entity_poly.pdbx_seq_one_letter_code
_entity_poly.pdbx_strand_id
1 'polypeptide(L)' 'MTQHSRFVVCIKNSGYLASLKLRKLYEVVDDPEAEADEMIRVIDDSGEDYLYPAQMFLAAPLPASVEKALLETTESVK' A
#
# COMPACT_ATOMS: atom_id res chain seq x y z
N MET A 1 1.42 -18.33 3.17
CA MET A 1 2.03 -17.61 4.31
C MET A 1 2.40 -16.20 3.83
N THR A 2 1.39 -15.40 3.51
CA THR A 2 1.57 -13.98 3.18
C THR A 2 1.59 -13.23 4.50
N GLN A 3 2.75 -12.73 4.91
CA GLN A 3 2.80 -11.75 6.01
C GLN A 3 1.94 -10.57 5.59
N HIS A 4 0.82 -10.36 6.28
CA HIS A 4 0.01 -9.17 6.13
C HIS A 4 0.82 -8.02 6.72
N SER A 5 1.54 -7.33 5.85
CA SER A 5 2.29 -6.14 6.19
C SER A 5 1.38 -4.95 5.97
N ARG A 6 1.29 -4.07 6.96
CA ARG A 6 0.49 -2.85 6.87
C ARG A 6 0.99 -1.89 5.78
N PHE A 7 2.24 -2.08 5.36
CA PHE A 7 2.84 -1.33 4.26
C PHE A 7 3.42 -2.24 3.20
N VAL A 8 3.36 -1.77 1.96
CA VAL A 8 3.92 -2.43 0.77
C VAL A 8 4.68 -1.44 -0.11
N VAL A 9 5.64 -1.95 -0.88
CA VAL A 9 6.36 -1.17 -1.89
C VAL A 9 5.93 -1.58 -3.28
N CYS A 10 5.56 -0.61 -4.12
CA CYS A 10 5.25 -0.85 -5.52
C CYS A 10 6.53 -1.19 -6.31
N ILE A 11 6.62 -2.40 -6.86
CA ILE A 11 7.75 -2.86 -7.67
C ILE A 11 7.43 -2.88 -9.18
N LYS A 12 6.16 -2.80 -9.56
CA LYS A 12 5.70 -2.74 -10.95
C LYS A 12 4.46 -1.86 -11.06
N ASN A 13 4.41 -0.97 -12.05
CA ASN A 13 3.27 -0.07 -12.27
C ASN A 13 2.82 0.00 -13.73
N SER A 14 3.23 -0.97 -14.57
CA SER A 14 2.80 -1.04 -15.97
C SER A 14 1.27 -1.13 -16.04
N GLY A 15 0.64 -0.23 -16.81
CA GLY A 15 -0.82 -0.12 -16.89
C GLY A 15 -1.45 0.83 -15.85
N TYR A 16 -0.68 1.25 -14.84
CA TYR A 16 -1.14 2.09 -13.73
C TYR A 16 -0.21 3.28 -13.46
N LEU A 17 0.44 3.81 -14.51
CA LEU A 17 1.45 4.87 -14.38
C LEU A 17 0.92 6.17 -13.75
N ALA A 18 -0.39 6.42 -13.86
CA ALA A 18 -1.04 7.59 -13.28
C ALA A 18 -1.31 7.43 -11.77
N SER A 19 -1.50 6.21 -11.29
CA SER A 19 -1.93 5.92 -9.91
C SER A 19 -0.79 5.36 -9.04
N LEU A 20 0.13 4.59 -9.66
CA LEU A 20 1.21 3.90 -8.97
C LEU A 20 2.59 4.47 -9.32
N LYS A 21 3.38 4.75 -8.29
CA LYS A 21 4.75 5.23 -8.35
C LYS A 21 5.71 4.10 -7.94
N LEU A 22 6.66 3.76 -8.81
CA LEU A 22 7.65 2.73 -8.50
C LEU A 22 8.47 3.09 -7.26
N ARG A 23 8.75 2.07 -6.42
CA ARG A 23 9.54 2.12 -5.18
C ARG A 23 8.92 2.98 -4.08
N LYS A 24 7.70 3.45 -4.27
CA LYS A 24 6.93 4.15 -3.24
C LYS A 24 6.30 3.14 -2.27
N LEU A 25 6.23 3.55 -1.02
CA LEU A 25 5.51 2.87 0.06
C LEU A 25 4.02 3.24 0.04
N TYR A 26 3.15 2.27 0.22
CA TYR A 26 1.70 2.40 0.28
C TYR A 26 1.16 1.71 1.54
N GLU A 27 0.14 2.27 2.18
CA GLU A 27 -0.61 1.60 3.25
C GLU A 27 -1.59 0.59 2.64
N VAL A 28 -1.69 -0.59 3.25
CA VAL A 28 -2.63 -1.65 2.87
C VAL A 28 -3.88 -1.55 3.72
N VAL A 29 -5.04 -1.71 3.08
CA VAL A 29 -6.32 -1.89 3.75
C VAL A 29 -6.64 -3.38 3.78
N ASP A 30 -6.94 -3.91 4.96
CA ASP A 30 -7.34 -5.32 5.11
C ASP A 30 -8.63 -5.58 4.32
N ASP A 31 -8.54 -6.44 3.31
CA ASP A 31 -9.66 -6.80 2.43
C ASP A 31 -9.56 -8.28 2.04
N PRO A 32 -10.17 -9.18 2.84
CA PRO A 32 -10.13 -10.62 2.58
C PRO A 32 -10.75 -11.04 1.25
N GLU A 33 -11.71 -10.26 0.72
CA GLU A 33 -12.34 -10.55 -0.57
C GLU A 33 -11.36 -10.25 -1.71
N ALA A 34 -10.67 -9.11 -1.65
CA ALA A 34 -9.62 -8.79 -2.61
C ALA A 34 -8.45 -9.78 -2.57
N GLU A 35 -8.02 -10.19 -1.37
CA GLU A 35 -6.94 -11.15 -1.22
C GLU A 35 -7.27 -12.51 -1.85
N ALA A 36 -8.54 -12.95 -1.76
CA ALA A 36 -9.00 -14.17 -2.38
C ALA A 36 -8.88 -14.14 -3.92
N ASP A 37 -8.94 -12.95 -4.51
CA ASP A 37 -8.80 -12.69 -5.95
C ASP A 37 -7.38 -12.27 -6.37
N GLU A 38 -6.36 -12.49 -5.52
CA GLU A 38 -4.96 -12.06 -5.75
C GLU A 38 -4.79 -10.54 -5.94
N MET A 39 -5.71 -9.78 -5.35
CA MET A 39 -5.72 -8.33 -5.34
C MET A 39 -5.25 -7.79 -3.99
N ILE A 40 -4.84 -6.53 -3.99
CA ILE A 40 -4.48 -5.78 -2.78
C ILE A 40 -5.15 -4.41 -2.83
N ARG A 41 -5.75 -4.02 -1.71
CA ARG A 41 -6.32 -2.68 -1.53
C ARG A 41 -5.29 -1.78 -0.85
N VAL A 42 -4.91 -0.70 -1.51
CA VAL A 42 -3.92 0.25 -0.98
C VAL A 42 -4.43 1.68 -1.02
N ILE A 43 -4.00 2.50 -0.07
CA ILE A 43 -4.29 3.93 -0.02
C ILE A 43 -3.25 4.69 -0.83
N ASP A 44 -3.69 5.54 -1.76
CA ASP A 44 -2.80 6.35 -2.59
C ASP A 44 -2.54 7.76 -2.01
N ASP A 45 -1.94 8.64 -2.82
CA ASP A 45 -1.59 10.01 -2.41
C ASP A 45 -2.80 10.93 -2.16
N SER A 46 -3.99 10.54 -2.62
CA SER A 46 -5.23 11.27 -2.36
C SER A 46 -5.87 10.89 -1.03
N GLY A 47 -5.43 9.79 -0.42
CA GLY A 47 -6.08 9.20 0.76
C GLY A 47 -7.25 8.28 0.41
N GLU A 48 -7.52 8.06 -0.87
CA GLU A 48 -8.51 7.08 -1.34
C GLU A 48 -7.88 5.70 -1.49
N ASP A 49 -8.68 4.66 -1.26
CA ASP A 49 -8.27 3.28 -1.42
C ASP A 49 -8.64 2.71 -2.80
N TYR A 50 -7.73 1.93 -3.37
CA TYR A 50 -7.89 1.33 -4.69
C TYR A 50 -7.35 -0.11 -4.72
N LEU A 51 -7.94 -0.93 -5.59
CA LEU A 51 -7.55 -2.32 -5.82
C LEU A 51 -6.56 -2.47 -6.97
N TYR A 52 -5.50 -3.24 -6.72
CA TYR A 52 -4.49 -3.57 -7.72
C TYR A 52 -4.08 -5.04 -7.63
N PRO A 53 -3.50 -5.63 -8.68
CA PRO A 53 -2.92 -6.97 -8.58
C PRO A 53 -1.80 -7.03 -7.54
N ALA A 54 -1.89 -7.95 -6.59
CA ALA A 54 -0.94 -8.05 -5.47
C ALA A 54 0.51 -8.24 -5.92
N GLN A 55 0.74 -8.92 -7.06
CA GLN A 55 2.06 -9.11 -7.67
C GLN A 55 2.81 -7.80 -8.02
N MET A 56 2.11 -6.66 -8.04
CA MET A 56 2.74 -5.36 -8.27
C MET A 56 3.51 -4.84 -7.05
N PHE A 57 3.34 -5.49 -5.90
CA PHE A 57 3.80 -5.04 -4.61
C PHE A 57 4.66 -6.08 -3.89
N LEU A 58 5.54 -5.59 -3.02
CA LEU A 58 6.23 -6.41 -2.02
C LEU A 58 5.87 -5.93 -0.62
N ALA A 59 5.65 -6.87 0.29
CA ALA A 59 5.50 -6.59 1.72
C ALA A 59 6.73 -5.85 2.24
N ALA A 60 6.49 -4.75 2.94
CA ALA A 60 7.52 -3.94 3.58
C ALA A 60 7.27 -3.92 5.09
N PRO A 61 7.67 -4.98 5.82
CA PRO A 61 7.55 -5.00 7.27
C PRO A 61 8.45 -3.90 7.85
N LEU A 62 7.86 -2.99 8.61
CA LEU A 62 8.57 -1.86 9.20
C LEU A 62 8.68 -2.05 10.73
N PRO A 63 9.71 -1.48 11.38
CA PRO A 63 9.71 -1.38 12.83
C PRO A 63 8.46 -0.61 13.29
N ALA A 64 7.86 -1.06 14.41
CA ALA A 64 6.61 -0.46 14.92
C ALA A 64 6.69 1.07 15.14
N SER A 65 7.87 1.60 15.49
CA SER A 65 8.08 3.05 15.62
C SER A 65 7.92 3.80 14.30
N VAL A 66 8.33 3.19 13.18
CA VAL A 66 8.19 3.76 11.84
C VAL A 66 6.75 3.66 11.38
N GLU A 67 6.09 2.51 11.58
CA GLU A 67 4.67 2.36 11.26
C GLU A 67 3.83 3.40 11.98
N LYS A 68 4.07 3.58 13.28
CA LYS A 68 3.37 4.61 14.07
C LYS A 68 3.59 6.01 13.49
N ALA A 69 4.83 6.38 13.19
CA ALA A 69 5.15 7.69 12.64
C ALA A 69 4.52 7.93 11.24
N LEU A 70 4.29 6.89 10.46
CA LEU A 70 3.62 6.97 9.16
C LEU A 70 2.10 7.06 9.27
N LEU A 71 1.50 6.44 10.30
CA LEU A 71 0.06 6.47 10.56
C LEU A 71 -0.38 7.72 11.34
N GLU A 72 0.56 8.36 12.07
CA GLU A 72 0.33 9.65 12.71
C GLU A 72 0.12 10.69 11.60
N THR A 73 -1.15 11.07 11.40
CA THR A 73 -1.58 12.01 10.36
C THR A 73 -0.75 13.31 10.47
N THR A 74 0.17 13.52 9.54
CA THR A 74 0.66 14.88 9.30
C THR A 74 -0.50 15.65 8.69
N GLU A 75 -1.20 16.42 9.52
CA GLU A 75 -2.11 17.47 9.09
C GLU A 75 -1.42 18.23 7.95
N SER A 76 -2.13 18.35 6.82
CA SER A 76 -1.65 19.06 5.64
C SER A 76 -1.05 20.39 6.06
N VAL A 77 0.25 20.57 5.80
CA VAL A 77 0.85 21.91 5.81
C VAL A 77 0.08 22.71 4.76
N LYS A 78 -0.82 23.57 5.24
CA LYS A 78 -1.46 24.62 4.43
C LYS A 78 -0.42 25.62 3.96
#